data_AF-A0A9E1SDZ9-F1
#
_entry.id   AF-A0A9E1SDZ9-F1
#
_cell.length_a   1.000
_cell.length_b   1.000
_cell.length_c   1.000
_cell.angle_alpha   90.00
_cell.angle_beta   90.00
_cell.angle_gamma   90.00
#
_symmetry.space_group_name_H-M   'P 1'
#
loop_
_entity.id
_entity.type
_entity.pdbx_description
1 polymer ?
#
loop_
_entity_poly.entity_id
_entity_poly.type
_entity_poly.pdbx_seq_one_letter_code
_entity_poly.pdbx_strand_id
1 'polypeptide(L)' 'MNTYNKIMKLIWLLIGIVMFIAVTVMCFIDGFEKWVFYYPLVLLAFGMYFFKVWMMKRMEKHIEYMSKKEKERI' A
#
# COMPACT_ATOMS: atom_id res chain seq x y z
N MET A 1 0.84 -2.48 -19.31
CA MET A 1 0.44 -1.30 -18.51
C MET A 1 0.50 -1.58 -17.00
N ASN A 2 1.59 -2.19 -16.46
CA ASN A 2 1.53 -2.73 -15.09
C ASN A 2 2.84 -2.83 -14.28
N THR A 3 4.03 -2.60 -14.87
CA THR A 3 5.29 -2.68 -14.13
C THR A 3 5.41 -1.56 -13.10
N TYR A 4 5.04 -0.33 -13.47
CA TYR A 4 5.03 0.82 -12.58
C TYR A 4 4.10 0.58 -11.37
N ASN A 5 2.86 0.16 -11.61
CA ASN A 5 1.89 -0.14 -10.56
C ASN A 5 2.36 -1.28 -9.63
N LYS A 6 3.02 -2.31 -10.18
CA LYS A 6 3.58 -3.42 -9.41
C LYS A 6 4.75 -3.00 -8.53
N ILE A 7 5.68 -2.20 -9.05
CA ILE A 7 6.80 -1.60 -8.29
C ILE A 7 6.28 -0.65 -7.21
N MET A 8 5.34 0.20 -7.58
CA MET A 8 4.72 1.21 -6.73
C MET A 8 3.91 0.57 -5.59
N LYS A 9 3.38 -0.64 -5.77
CA LYS A 9 2.84 -1.46 -4.67
C LYS A 9 3.94 -1.99 -3.76
N LEU A 10 5.02 -2.54 -4.32
CA LEU A 10 6.14 -3.10 -3.58
C LEU A 10 6.85 -2.07 -2.69
N ILE A 11 7.02 -0.84 -3.20
CA ILE A 11 7.58 0.30 -2.44
C ILE A 11 6.76 0.59 -1.18
N TRP A 12 5.43 0.59 -1.28
CA TRP A 12 4.56 0.86 -0.13
C TRP A 12 4.59 -0.27 0.91
N LEU A 13 4.76 -1.51 0.47
CA LEU A 13 5.00 -2.63 1.38
C LEU A 13 6.33 -2.45 2.12
N LEU A 14 7.40 -2.13 1.38
CA LEU A 14 8.74 -1.91 1.93
C LEU A 14 8.74 -0.79 2.97
N ILE A 15 8.09 0.34 2.66
CA ILE A 15 7.94 1.47 3.59
C ILE A 15 7.22 1.05 4.88
N GLY A 16 6.12 0.29 4.76
CA GLY A 16 5.40 -0.24 5.92
C GLY A 16 6.27 -1.15 6.80
N ILE A 17 7.05 -2.05 6.17
CA ILE A 17 7.98 -2.95 6.86
C ILE A 17 9.09 -2.16 7.56
N VAL A 18 9.69 -1.19 6.88
CA VAL A 18 10.75 -0.35 7.46
C VAL A 18 10.21 0.46 8.64
N MET A 19 9.02 1.04 8.53
CA MET A 19 8.38 1.74 9.65
C MET A 19 8.08 0.82 10.83
N PHE A 20 7.61 -0.40 10.58
CA PHE A 20 7.39 -1.39 11.64
C PHE A 20 8.69 -1.70 12.38
N ILE A 21 9.77 -2.01 11.63
CA ILE A 21 11.08 -2.29 12.23
C ILE A 21 11.59 -1.08 13.00
N ALA A 22 11.49 0.13 12.44
CA ALA A 22 11.95 1.36 13.10
C ALA A 22 11.22 1.59 14.43
N VAL A 23 9.89 1.53 14.43
CA VAL A 23 9.09 1.70 15.66
C VAL A 23 9.40 0.60 16.68
N THR A 24 9.55 -0.66 16.24
CA THR A 24 9.90 -1.76 17.13
C THR A 24 11.29 -1.60 17.74
N VAL A 25 12.31 -1.21 16.97
CA VAL A 25 13.65 -0.92 17.49
C VAL A 25 13.59 0.22 18.50
N MET A 26 12.82 1.27 18.20
CA MET A 26 12.69 2.41 19.10
C MET A 26 11.96 2.07 20.40
N CYS A 27 11.00 1.14 20.38
CA CYS A 27 10.42 0.58 21.61
C CYS A 27 11.47 -0.08 22.52
N PHE A 28 12.47 -0.75 21.95
CA PHE A 28 13.55 -1.37 22.73
C PHE A 28 14.58 -0.36 23.26
N ILE A 29 14.83 0.73 22.55
CA ILE A 29 15.82 1.75 22.95
C ILE A 29 15.24 2.74 23.96
N ASP A 30 14.08 3.32 23.67
CA ASP A 30 13.50 4.44 24.43
C ASP A 30 12.35 4.02 25.37
N GLY A 31 11.93 2.77 25.28
CA GLY A 31 10.84 2.19 26.05
C GLY A 31 9.50 2.18 25.31
N PHE A 32 8.69 1.15 25.63
CA PHE A 32 7.40 0.90 24.98
C PHE A 32 6.37 2.02 25.21
N GLU A 33 6.39 2.69 26.37
CA GLU A 33 5.40 3.71 26.75
C GLU A 33 5.35 4.89 25.77
N LYS A 34 6.49 5.26 25.18
CA LYS A 34 6.58 6.37 24.23
C LYS A 34 6.24 5.94 22.81
N TRP A 35 6.66 4.74 22.42
CA TRP A 35 6.64 4.31 21.01
C TRP A 35 5.43 3.46 20.63
N VAL A 36 4.72 2.87 21.61
CA VAL A 36 3.53 2.04 21.35
C VAL A 36 2.40 2.81 20.64
N PHE A 37 2.28 4.12 20.90
CA PHE A 37 1.27 4.98 20.28
C PHE A 37 1.47 5.17 18.77
N TYR A 38 2.66 4.86 18.24
CA TYR A 38 2.95 4.93 16.81
C TYR A 38 2.58 3.63 16.05
N TYR A 39 2.24 2.53 16.74
CA TYR A 39 1.80 1.30 16.06
C TYR A 39 0.51 1.47 15.23
N PRO A 40 -0.51 2.24 15.65
CA PRO A 40 -1.63 2.61 14.78
C PRO A 40 -1.18 3.27 13.46
N LEU A 41 -0.14 4.09 13.49
CA LEU A 41 0.41 4.72 12.27
C LEU A 41 1.05 3.67 11.34
N VAL A 42 1.77 2.70 11.91
CA VAL A 42 2.32 1.57 11.15
C VAL A 42 1.20 0.72 10.55
N LEU A 43 0.16 0.41 11.32
CA LEU A 43 -1.02 -0.31 10.84
C LEU A 43 -1.72 0.46 9.71
N LEU A 44 -1.85 1.78 9.83
CA LEU A 44 -2.39 2.62 8.76
C LEU A 44 -1.54 2.57 7.49
N ALA A 45 -0.22 2.54 7.60
CA ALA A 45 0.67 2.39 6.44
C ALA A 45 0.46 1.05 5.70
N PHE A 46 0.32 -0.04 6.45
CA PHE A 46 -0.06 -1.34 5.87
C PHE A 46 -1.49 -1.31 5.30
N GLY A 47 -2.43 -0.65 5.97
CA GLY A 47 -3.79 -0.42 5.49
C GLY A 47 -3.79 0.32 4.14
N MET A 48 -2.96 1.35 4.00
CA MET A 48 -2.80 2.12 2.77
C MET A 48 -2.27 1.25 1.62
N TYR A 49 -1.36 0.32 1.92
CA TYR A 49 -0.92 -0.68 0.94
C TYR A 49 -2.11 -1.52 0.45
N PHE A 50 -2.92 -2.10 1.34
CA PHE A 50 -4.09 -2.88 0.95
C PHE A 50 -5.10 -2.05 0.16
N PHE A 51 -5.34 -0.81 0.58
CA PHE A 51 -6.22 0.12 -0.11
C PHE A 51 -5.75 0.39 -1.54
N LYS A 52 -4.45 0.58 -1.74
CA LYS A 52 -3.84 0.73 -3.06
C LYS A 52 -4.00 -0.51 -3.93
N VAL A 53 -3.81 -1.71 -3.37
CA VAL A 53 -4.05 -2.98 -4.08
C VAL A 53 -5.49 -3.04 -4.57
N TRP A 54 -6.44 -2.72 -3.70
CA TRP A 54 -7.86 -2.71 -4.03
C TRP A 54 -8.19 -1.69 -5.12
N MET A 55 -7.63 -0.48 -5.01
CA MET A 55 -7.83 0.58 -6.01
C MET A 55 -7.31 0.20 -7.40
N MET A 56 -6.13 -0.40 -7.48
CA MET A 56 -5.59 -0.83 -8.78
C MET A 56 -6.42 -1.94 -9.41
N LYS A 57 -6.86 -2.94 -8.62
CA LYS A 57 -7.77 -3.98 -9.11
C LYS A 57 -9.09 -3.41 -9.63
N ARG A 58 -9.63 -2.38 -8.97
CA ARG A 58 -10.85 -1.67 -9.41
C ARG A 58 -10.61 -0.94 -10.73
N MET A 59 -9.46 -0.25 -10.84
CA MET A 59 -9.09 0.50 -12.04
C MET A 59 -8.89 -0.39 -13.26
N GLU A 60 -8.24 -1.56 -13.08
CA GLU A 60 -8.05 -2.54 -14.16
C GLU A 60 -9.40 -2.97 -14.75
N LYS A 61 -10.41 -3.25 -13.90
CA LYS A 61 -11.77 -3.57 -14.37
C LYS A 61 -12.42 -2.44 -15.17
N HIS A 62 -12.25 -1.19 -14.74
CA HIS A 62 -12.78 -0.03 -15.46
C HIS A 62 -12.09 0.17 -16.81
N ILE A 63 -10.76 0.03 -16.87
CA ILE A 63 -10.00 0.12 -18.14
C ILE A 63 -10.45 -1.00 -19.09
N GLU A 64 -10.61 -2.22 -18.59
CA GLU A 64 -11.06 -3.36 -19.42
C GLU A 64 -12.46 -3.11 -19.98
N TYR A 65 -13.39 -2.60 -19.16
CA TYR A 65 -14.74 -2.24 -19.60
C TYR A 65 -14.74 -1.17 -20.69
N MET A 66 -13.94 -0.11 -20.53
CA MET A 66 -13.80 0.95 -21.53
C MET A 66 -13.20 0.42 -22.84
N SER A 67 -12.18 -0.43 -22.76
CA SER A 67 -11.55 -1.03 -23.94
C SER A 67 -12.51 -1.92 -24.74
N LYS A 68 -13.41 -2.66 -24.08
CA LYS A 68 -14.45 -3.46 -24.75
C LYS A 68 -15.47 -2.56 -25.45
N LYS A 69 -15.93 -1.51 -24.78
CA LYS A 69 -16.83 -0.51 -25.37
C LYS A 69 -16.23 0.21 -26.58
N GLU A 70 -14.94 0.53 -26.53
CA GLU A 70 -14.23 1.17 -27.64
C GLU A 70 -14.11 0.23 -28.84
N LYS A 71 -13.85 -1.06 -28.59
CA LYS A 71 -13.79 -2.10 -29.62
C LYS A 71 -15.15 -2.46 -30.24
N GLU A 72 -16.25 -2.25 -29.53
CA GLU A 72 -17.62 -2.39 -30.05
C GLU A 72 -18.10 -1.16 -30.84
N ARG A 73 -17.42 -0.01 -30.73
CA ARG A 73 -17.75 1.23 -31.47
C ARG A 73 -17.04 1.36 -32.81
N ILE A 74 -16.02 0.54 -33.08
CA ILE A 74 -15.24 0.50 -34.34
C ILE A 74 -15.71 -0.70 -35.15
#